data_AF-A0A6B8J170-F1
#
_entry.id   AF-A0A6B8J170-F1
#
_cell.length_a   1.000
_cell.length_b   1.000
_cell.length_c   1.000
_cell.angle_alpha   90.00
_cell.angle_beta   90.00
_cell.angle_gamma   90.00
#
_symmetry.space_group_name_H-M   'P 1'
#
loop_
_entity.id
_entity.type
_entity.pdbx_description
1 polymer ?
#
loop_
_entity_poly.entity_id
_entity_poly.type
_entity_poly.pdbx_seq_one_letter_code
_entity_poly.pdbx_strand_id
1 'polypeptide(L)'
;MLGIHRGLRAGLIFTLAGALGACSGGDPIPPEPLDLAQPIAVDQTGQVVNFEFEMNARNYIPHRTYAVELELQRQETQRPDGPDVGTLRVPFEVSLQQWGADVWKDVPTYDSYQAGVINAGEPLPEWHASSEWRYTSPHMGSDGQYTLSLVALPVEPDTRYRLQVRTVEATPELQHYSAQLRVHAARPPGK
;
A
#
# COMPACT_ATOMS: atom_id res chain seq x y z
N MET A 1 20.89 78.88 -1.91
CA MET A 1 21.02 78.76 -3.39
C MET A 1 21.71 77.45 -3.71
N LEU A 2 21.12 76.64 -4.61
CA LEU A 2 21.68 75.60 -5.49
C LEU A 2 22.90 74.79 -4.96
N GLY A 3 22.75 73.50 -4.65
CA GLY A 3 22.89 72.40 -5.64
C GLY A 3 24.34 71.87 -5.60
N ILE A 4 24.65 70.57 -5.47
CA ILE A 4 24.41 69.50 -6.45
C ILE A 4 24.76 68.15 -5.78
N HIS A 5 23.90 67.14 -5.98
CA HIS A 5 24.17 65.73 -5.70
C HIS A 5 25.07 65.09 -6.78
N ARG A 6 25.96 64.18 -6.38
CA ARG A 6 26.57 63.06 -7.14
C ARG A 6 27.57 62.39 -6.17
N GLY A 7 27.50 61.15 -5.74
CA GLY A 7 26.96 59.92 -6.31
C GLY A 7 28.14 58.98 -6.58
N LEU A 8 28.30 57.87 -5.81
CA LEU A 8 28.93 56.59 -6.22
C LEU A 8 28.86 55.62 -5.02
N ARG A 9 27.96 54.65 -5.05
CA ARG A 9 28.11 53.23 -5.47
C ARG A 9 28.53 52.30 -4.34
N ALA A 10 27.56 51.45 -4.02
CA ALA A 10 27.68 50.20 -3.30
C ALA A 10 28.78 49.29 -3.85
N GLY A 11 29.45 48.58 -2.95
CA GLY A 11 30.39 47.51 -3.23
C GLY A 11 30.36 46.51 -2.08
N LEU A 12 29.30 45.70 -2.06
CA LEU A 12 29.08 44.59 -1.14
C LEU A 12 29.91 43.39 -1.66
N ILE A 13 30.90 42.93 -0.90
CA ILE A 13 31.63 41.69 -1.19
C ILE A 13 31.18 40.65 -0.17
N PHE A 14 30.23 39.79 -0.57
CA PHE A 14 29.96 38.53 0.12
C PHE A 14 30.85 37.45 -0.49
N THR A 15 31.86 37.02 0.27
CA THR A 15 32.58 35.78 0.01
C THR A 15 31.65 34.60 0.28
N LEU A 16 31.15 33.99 -0.79
CA LEU A 16 30.39 32.75 -0.76
C LEU A 16 31.38 31.58 -0.70
N ALA A 17 31.63 31.06 0.50
CA ALA A 17 32.34 29.80 0.68
C ALA A 17 31.31 28.69 0.86
N GLY A 18 31.27 27.78 -0.12
CA GLY A 18 30.43 26.59 -0.08
C GLY A 18 30.84 25.65 1.05
N ALA A 19 29.83 25.03 1.65
CA ALA A 19 29.98 23.73 2.29
C ALA A 19 28.76 22.90 1.89
N LEU A 20 29.05 21.85 1.12
CA LEU A 20 28.18 20.73 0.83
C LEU A 20 27.77 20.09 2.16
N GLY A 21 26.55 20.38 2.61
CA GLY A 21 25.89 19.66 3.70
C GLY A 21 25.03 18.56 3.10
N ALA A 22 25.57 17.35 3.11
CA ALA A 22 24.99 16.13 2.55
C ALA A 22 23.50 15.95 2.89
N CYS A 23 22.71 15.65 1.86
CA CYS A 23 21.44 14.95 2.00
C CYS A 23 21.73 13.60 2.67
N SER A 24 21.50 13.50 3.97
CA SER A 24 21.44 12.20 4.64
C SER A 24 20.14 11.52 4.20
N GLY A 25 20.16 10.95 2.99
CA GLY A 25 19.24 9.90 2.60
C GLY A 25 19.58 8.67 3.43
N GLY A 26 18.99 8.59 4.62
CA GLY A 26 18.78 7.30 5.24
C GLY A 26 17.54 6.72 4.60
N ASP A 27 17.70 5.67 3.79
CA ASP A 27 16.56 4.82 3.44
C ASP A 27 15.88 4.43 4.76
N PRO A 28 14.53 4.54 4.86
CA PRO A 28 13.85 4.14 6.07
C PRO A 28 14.17 2.67 6.32
N ILE A 29 14.86 2.39 7.44
CA ILE A 29 15.09 1.03 7.91
C ILE A 29 13.70 0.41 8.07
N PRO A 30 13.31 -0.61 7.29
CA PRO A 30 12.00 -1.22 7.45
C PRO A 30 11.88 -1.76 8.87
N PRO A 31 10.72 -1.63 9.54
CA PRO A 31 10.50 -2.27 10.83
C PRO A 31 10.80 -3.77 10.73
N GLU A 32 11.36 -4.33 11.80
CA GLU A 32 11.41 -5.77 12.01
C GLU A 32 10.10 -6.17 12.69
N PRO A 33 9.19 -6.98 12.09
CA PRO A 33 9.11 -7.52 10.72
C PRO A 33 8.50 -6.55 9.67
N LEU A 34 8.51 -6.93 8.37
CA LEU A 34 7.88 -6.14 7.29
C LEU A 34 6.46 -5.74 7.68
N ASP A 35 6.24 -4.43 7.79
CA ASP A 35 4.99 -3.84 8.22
C ASP A 35 4.89 -2.41 7.66
N LEU A 36 4.21 -2.27 6.52
CA LEU A 36 4.00 -1.00 5.85
C LEU A 36 2.51 -0.73 5.74
N ALA A 37 2.06 0.44 6.16
CA ALA A 37 0.65 0.82 6.05
C ALA A 37 0.52 2.19 5.36
N GLN A 38 -0.48 2.32 4.48
CA GLN A 38 -0.84 3.60 3.87
C GLN A 38 -2.37 3.73 3.77
N PRO A 39 -2.92 4.93 4.06
CA PRO A 39 -4.35 5.18 3.97
C PRO A 39 -4.84 5.11 2.52
N ILE A 40 -6.10 4.71 2.33
CA ILE A 40 -6.77 4.70 1.02
C ILE A 40 -8.26 5.07 1.18
N ALA A 41 -8.81 5.83 0.24
CA ALA A 41 -10.24 6.14 0.21
C ALA A 41 -10.98 5.11 -0.66
N VAL A 42 -11.48 4.04 -0.04
CA VAL A 42 -12.19 2.93 -0.72
C VAL A 42 -13.61 3.27 -1.15
N ASP A 43 -14.16 4.36 -0.62
CA ASP A 43 -15.42 4.97 -1.03
C ASP A 43 -15.29 5.78 -2.34
N GLN A 44 -14.09 5.84 -2.93
CA GLN A 44 -13.81 6.56 -4.17
C GLN A 44 -13.12 5.65 -5.20
N THR A 45 -13.47 5.82 -6.47
CA THR A 45 -12.82 5.13 -7.59
C THR A 45 -11.48 5.78 -7.94
N GLY A 46 -10.51 4.96 -8.34
CA GLY A 46 -9.24 5.40 -8.93
C GLY A 46 -8.21 5.92 -7.94
N GLN A 47 -8.42 5.72 -6.64
CA GLN A 47 -7.43 6.04 -5.61
C GLN A 47 -6.26 5.08 -5.72
N VAL A 48 -5.02 5.59 -5.65
CA VAL A 48 -3.81 4.80 -5.85
C VAL A 48 -2.90 4.93 -4.63
N VAL A 49 -2.43 3.78 -4.16
CA VAL A 49 -1.42 3.65 -3.11
C VAL A 49 -0.22 2.91 -3.68
N ASN A 50 0.99 3.38 -3.35
CA ASN A 50 2.23 2.77 -3.82
C ASN A 50 3.12 2.41 -2.62
N PHE A 51 3.62 1.18 -2.62
CA PHE A 51 4.63 0.71 -1.70
C PHE A 51 5.89 0.35 -2.48
N GLU A 52 7.03 0.59 -1.85
CA GLU A 52 8.31 0.07 -2.30
C GLU A 52 9.04 -0.50 -1.10
N PHE A 53 9.51 -1.74 -1.21
CA PHE A 53 10.12 -2.44 -0.09
C PHE A 53 11.15 -3.44 -0.58
N GLU A 54 12.11 -3.76 0.29
CA GLU A 54 13.13 -4.77 0.04
C GLU A 54 13.02 -5.87 1.09
N MET A 55 12.97 -7.11 0.61
CA MET A 55 13.09 -8.28 1.46
C MET A 55 14.56 -8.52 1.80
N ASN A 56 14.85 -8.79 3.06
CA ASN A 56 16.19 -9.09 3.55
C ASN A 56 16.11 -10.03 4.75
N ALA A 57 17.26 -10.48 5.25
CA ALA A 57 17.34 -11.42 6.37
C ALA A 57 16.62 -10.98 7.66
N ARG A 58 16.31 -9.69 7.84
CA ARG A 58 15.64 -9.16 9.04
C ARG A 58 14.12 -9.22 8.93
N ASN A 59 13.58 -9.07 7.73
CA ASN A 59 12.14 -8.98 7.50
C ASN A 59 11.56 -10.19 6.74
N TYR A 60 12.41 -11.05 6.17
CA TYR A 60 12.05 -12.30 5.52
C TYR A 60 12.02 -13.48 6.51
N ILE A 61 10.86 -14.10 6.66
CA ILE A 61 10.64 -15.28 7.49
C ILE A 61 10.30 -16.43 6.55
N PRO A 62 11.17 -17.46 6.44
CA PRO A 62 10.93 -18.61 5.58
C PRO A 62 9.57 -19.25 5.86
N HIS A 63 8.89 -19.68 4.79
CA HIS A 63 7.57 -20.31 4.82
C HIS A 63 6.42 -19.46 5.37
N ARG A 64 6.66 -18.17 5.64
CA ARG A 64 5.60 -17.23 6.03
C ARG A 64 4.96 -16.60 4.81
N THR A 65 3.64 -16.52 4.82
CA THR A 65 2.89 -15.77 3.80
C THR A 65 3.06 -14.28 4.06
N TYR A 66 3.41 -13.53 3.02
CA TYR A 66 3.32 -12.08 3.01
C TYR A 66 2.04 -11.69 2.29
N ALA A 67 1.38 -10.63 2.74
CA ALA A 67 0.07 -10.27 2.22
C ALA A 67 -0.11 -8.75 2.13
N VAL A 68 -1.03 -8.36 1.25
CA VAL A 68 -1.69 -7.07 1.30
C VAL A 68 -3.05 -7.29 1.95
N GLU A 69 -3.35 -6.51 2.97
CA GLU A 69 -4.63 -6.52 3.65
C GLU A 69 -5.24 -5.11 3.66
N LEU A 70 -6.57 -5.05 3.58
CA LEU A 70 -7.34 -3.85 3.81
C LEU A 70 -7.78 -3.85 5.28
N GLU A 71 -7.25 -2.92 6.06
CA GLU A 71 -7.68 -2.68 7.43
C GLU A 71 -8.71 -1.55 7.45
N LEU A 72 -9.85 -1.83 8.10
CA LEU A 72 -10.98 -0.94 8.22
C LEU A 72 -11.23 -0.65 9.70
N GLN A 73 -11.33 0.63 10.03
CA GLN A 73 -11.69 1.10 11.36
C GLN A 73 -12.91 2.00 11.26
N ARG A 74 -14.01 1.58 11.87
CA ARG A 74 -15.25 2.36 11.95
C ARG A 74 -14.99 3.67 12.69
N GLN A 75 -15.43 4.78 12.12
CA GLN A 75 -15.26 6.12 12.67
C GLN A 75 -16.51 6.63 13.42
N GLU A 76 -17.67 6.04 13.15
CA GLU A 76 -18.95 6.41 13.77
C GLU A 76 -19.56 5.26 14.59
N THR A 77 -20.51 5.58 15.47
CA THR A 77 -21.27 4.57 16.22
C THR A 77 -21.96 3.59 15.28
N GLN A 78 -21.96 2.31 15.64
CA GLN A 78 -22.59 1.25 14.85
C GLN A 78 -24.08 1.56 14.63
N ARG A 79 -24.46 1.66 13.36
CA ARG A 79 -25.86 1.79 12.96
C ARG A 79 -26.48 0.38 12.89
N PRO A 80 -27.77 0.22 13.26
CA PRO A 80 -28.48 -1.06 13.12
C PRO A 80 -28.42 -1.61 11.69
N ASP A 81 -28.42 -0.71 10.70
CA ASP A 81 -28.40 -1.03 9.26
C ASP A 81 -27.00 -0.86 8.65
N GLY A 82 -25.94 -0.99 9.45
CA GLY A 82 -24.56 -0.93 8.95
C GLY A 82 -24.25 -2.10 8.00
N PRO A 83 -23.31 -1.93 7.05
CA PRO A 83 -22.95 -3.01 6.14
C PRO A 83 -22.35 -4.19 6.90
N ASP A 84 -22.65 -5.40 6.44
CA ASP A 84 -21.93 -6.59 6.88
C ASP A 84 -20.57 -6.65 6.18
N VAL A 85 -19.57 -6.01 6.81
CA VAL A 85 -18.18 -5.97 6.33
C VAL A 85 -17.60 -7.38 6.14
N GLY A 86 -18.09 -8.37 6.88
CA GLY A 86 -17.71 -9.78 6.73
C GLY A 86 -18.19 -10.41 5.42
N THR A 87 -18.96 -9.70 4.61
CA THR A 87 -19.41 -10.17 3.27
C THR A 87 -18.99 -9.23 2.14
N LEU A 88 -18.42 -8.07 2.48
CA LEU A 88 -17.98 -7.08 1.50
C LEU A 88 -16.79 -7.61 0.69
N ARG A 89 -16.84 -7.32 -0.61
CA ARG A 89 -15.83 -7.71 -1.60
C ARG A 89 -15.39 -6.45 -2.32
N VAL A 90 -14.41 -5.77 -1.74
CA VAL A 90 -13.89 -4.52 -2.27
C VAL A 90 -12.92 -4.86 -3.41
N PRO A 91 -13.16 -4.36 -4.64
CA PRO A 91 -12.31 -4.69 -5.78
C PRO A 91 -11.14 -3.72 -5.91
N PHE A 92 -9.97 -4.26 -6.26
CA PHE A 92 -8.75 -3.51 -6.54
C PHE A 92 -8.05 -4.02 -7.80
N GLU A 93 -7.35 -3.10 -8.48
CA GLU A 93 -6.23 -3.42 -9.37
C GLU A 93 -4.96 -3.53 -8.51
N VAL A 94 -4.20 -4.62 -8.67
CA VAL A 94 -2.96 -4.85 -7.92
C VAL A 94 -1.84 -5.19 -8.88
N SER A 95 -0.82 -4.33 -8.93
CA SER A 95 0.40 -4.56 -9.71
C SER A 95 1.58 -4.75 -8.76
N LEU A 96 2.24 -5.90 -8.86
CA LEU A 96 3.48 -6.18 -8.16
C LEU A 96 4.61 -6.29 -9.18
N GLN A 97 5.69 -5.59 -8.94
CA GLN A 97 6.90 -5.66 -9.73
C GLN A 97 8.08 -6.02 -8.83
N GLN A 98 8.96 -6.87 -9.33
CA GLN A 98 10.23 -7.18 -8.68
C GLN A 98 11.39 -6.57 -9.44
N TRP A 99 12.40 -6.11 -8.71
CA TRP A 99 13.65 -5.62 -9.27
C TRP A 99 14.59 -6.79 -9.54
N GLY A 100 15.08 -6.92 -10.77
CA GLY A 100 16.09 -7.92 -11.12
C GLY A 100 16.74 -7.60 -12.45
N ALA A 101 18.04 -7.90 -12.58
CA ALA A 101 18.83 -7.59 -13.78
C ALA A 101 18.67 -6.13 -14.26
N ASP A 102 18.69 -5.19 -13.31
CA ASP A 102 18.52 -3.75 -13.52
C ASP A 102 17.22 -3.32 -14.21
N VAL A 103 16.17 -4.14 -14.13
CA VAL A 103 14.84 -3.85 -14.67
C VAL A 103 13.72 -4.26 -13.71
N TRP A 104 12.60 -3.55 -13.77
CA TRP A 104 11.36 -3.96 -13.08
C TRP A 104 10.61 -4.98 -13.92
N LYS A 105 10.29 -6.12 -13.32
CA LYS A 105 9.52 -7.20 -13.96
C LYS A 105 8.22 -7.44 -13.21
N ASP A 106 7.13 -7.54 -13.93
CA ASP A 106 5.83 -7.86 -13.34
C ASP A 106 5.80 -9.27 -12.75
N VAL A 107 5.20 -9.38 -11.58
CA VAL A 107 5.00 -10.62 -10.85
C VAL A 107 3.50 -10.82 -10.67
N PRO A 108 2.96 -11.99 -11.07
CA PRO A 108 1.53 -12.24 -10.94
C PRO A 108 1.11 -12.28 -9.47
N THR A 109 -0.03 -11.64 -9.18
CA THR A 109 -0.71 -11.72 -7.88
C THR A 109 -2.09 -12.33 -8.10
N TYR A 110 -2.64 -12.98 -7.07
CA TYR A 110 -3.96 -13.60 -7.12
C TYR A 110 -4.68 -13.33 -5.81
N ASP A 111 -5.99 -13.05 -5.90
CA ASP A 111 -6.86 -13.08 -4.73
C ASP A 111 -7.18 -14.53 -4.34
N SER A 112 -7.86 -14.73 -3.21
CA SER A 112 -8.17 -16.06 -2.69
C SER A 112 -9.08 -16.87 -3.63
N TYR A 113 -9.96 -16.21 -4.40
CA TYR A 113 -10.88 -16.85 -5.34
C TYR A 113 -10.14 -17.32 -6.59
N GLN A 114 -9.28 -16.47 -7.15
CA GLN A 114 -8.41 -16.83 -8.27
C GLN A 114 -7.40 -17.92 -7.91
N ALA A 115 -6.84 -17.86 -6.70
CA ALA A 115 -6.00 -18.93 -6.19
C ALA A 115 -6.77 -20.26 -6.07
N GLY A 116 -8.06 -20.22 -5.66
CA GLY A 116 -8.94 -21.37 -5.65
C GLY A 116 -9.10 -22.01 -7.03
N VAL A 117 -9.32 -21.19 -8.07
CA VAL A 117 -9.38 -21.66 -9.46
C VAL A 117 -8.10 -22.34 -9.89
N ILE A 118 -6.94 -21.73 -9.61
CA ILE A 118 -5.63 -22.25 -10.01
C ILE A 118 -5.31 -23.57 -9.30
N ASN A 119 -5.62 -23.65 -8.01
CA ASN A 119 -5.21 -24.78 -7.18
C ASN A 119 -6.20 -25.95 -7.21
N ALA A 120 -7.50 -25.67 -7.30
CA ALA A 120 -8.56 -26.67 -7.21
C ALA A 120 -9.37 -26.84 -8.51
N GLY A 121 -9.16 -26.00 -9.52
CA GLY A 121 -9.90 -26.05 -10.78
C GLY A 121 -11.36 -25.59 -10.65
N GLU A 122 -11.72 -24.90 -9.56
CA GLU A 122 -13.05 -24.34 -9.37
C GLU A 122 -13.27 -23.16 -10.32
N PRO A 123 -14.46 -22.98 -10.90
CA PRO A 123 -14.73 -21.78 -11.69
C PRO A 123 -14.72 -20.53 -10.79
N LEU A 124 -14.34 -19.38 -11.35
CA LEU A 124 -14.54 -18.11 -10.65
C LEU A 124 -16.04 -17.93 -10.35
N PRO A 125 -16.39 -17.43 -9.16
CA PRO A 125 -17.78 -17.14 -8.85
C PRO A 125 -18.37 -16.12 -9.83
N GLU A 126 -19.66 -16.23 -10.16
CA GLU A 126 -20.34 -15.36 -11.15
C GLU A 126 -20.23 -13.86 -10.84
N TRP A 127 -20.08 -13.49 -9.57
CA TRP A 127 -19.94 -12.11 -9.13
C TRP A 127 -18.52 -11.53 -9.33
N HIS A 128 -17.51 -12.38 -9.57
CA HIS A 128 -16.14 -11.95 -9.81
C HIS A 128 -16.06 -11.38 -11.23
N ALA A 129 -16.18 -10.06 -11.35
CA ALA A 129 -16.50 -9.41 -12.63
C ALA A 129 -15.33 -9.41 -13.64
N SER A 130 -14.09 -9.63 -13.18
CA SER A 130 -12.90 -9.50 -14.02
C SER A 130 -11.71 -10.27 -13.45
N SER A 131 -11.00 -11.04 -14.30
CA SER A 131 -9.73 -11.68 -13.95
C SER A 131 -8.60 -10.68 -13.63
N GLU A 132 -8.76 -9.43 -14.03
CA GLU A 132 -7.77 -8.37 -13.78
C GLU A 132 -7.93 -7.76 -12.38
N TRP A 133 -9.04 -8.02 -11.70
CA TRP A 133 -9.33 -7.46 -10.39
C TRP A 133 -9.01 -8.45 -9.28
N ARG A 134 -8.69 -7.90 -8.11
CA ARG A 134 -8.45 -8.62 -6.87
C ARG A 134 -9.52 -8.19 -5.87
N TYR A 135 -10.30 -9.14 -5.39
CA TYR A 135 -11.36 -8.88 -4.42
C TYR A 135 -10.90 -9.22 -3.02
N THR A 136 -11.24 -8.35 -2.07
CA THR A 136 -11.01 -8.66 -0.66
C THR A 136 -11.84 -9.85 -0.23
N SER A 137 -11.26 -10.68 0.64
CA SER A 137 -11.95 -11.74 1.36
C SER A 137 -11.83 -11.51 2.87
N PRO A 138 -12.88 -11.81 3.66
CA PRO A 138 -12.83 -11.65 5.11
C PRO A 138 -11.69 -12.47 5.72
N HIS A 139 -10.86 -11.84 6.54
CA HIS A 139 -9.82 -12.53 7.30
C HIS A 139 -10.15 -12.55 8.80
N MET A 140 -10.34 -11.36 9.39
CA MET A 140 -10.67 -11.18 10.80
C MET A 140 -11.51 -9.92 11.00
N GLY A 141 -12.32 -9.85 12.05
CA GLY A 141 -12.90 -8.59 12.49
C GLY A 141 -14.08 -8.72 13.44
N SER A 142 -14.18 -7.79 14.36
CA SER A 142 -15.33 -7.57 15.25
C SER A 142 -15.36 -6.10 15.68
N ASP A 143 -16.50 -5.64 16.21
CA ASP A 143 -16.60 -4.36 16.94
C ASP A 143 -16.13 -3.11 16.18
N GLY A 144 -16.27 -3.10 14.85
CA GLY A 144 -15.87 -1.98 14.02
C GLY A 144 -14.41 -2.00 13.55
N GLN A 145 -13.65 -3.04 13.89
CA GLN A 145 -12.32 -3.30 13.36
C GLN A 145 -12.36 -4.52 12.46
N TYR A 146 -11.94 -4.36 11.21
CA TYR A 146 -11.93 -5.44 10.23
C TYR A 146 -10.62 -5.47 9.48
N THR A 147 -10.18 -6.67 9.18
CA THR A 147 -9.04 -6.97 8.32
C THR A 147 -9.54 -7.87 7.21
N LEU A 148 -9.45 -7.39 5.98
CA LEU A 148 -9.85 -8.13 4.79
C LEU A 148 -8.59 -8.45 3.98
N SER A 149 -8.37 -9.73 3.68
CA SER A 149 -7.23 -10.19 2.88
C SER A 149 -7.45 -9.83 1.41
N LEU A 150 -6.47 -9.20 0.76
CA LEU A 150 -6.53 -8.81 -0.65
C LEU A 150 -5.73 -9.78 -1.53
N VAL A 151 -4.41 -9.84 -1.37
CA VAL A 151 -3.54 -10.76 -2.12
C VAL A 151 -2.43 -11.31 -1.24
N ALA A 152 -2.02 -12.56 -1.50
CA ALA A 152 -0.75 -13.07 -1.04
C ALA A 152 0.37 -12.59 -1.98
N LEU A 153 1.50 -12.17 -1.41
CA LEU A 153 2.65 -11.67 -2.15
C LEU A 153 3.70 -12.79 -2.29
N PRO A 154 4.07 -13.17 -3.53
CA PRO A 154 5.14 -14.14 -3.79
C PRO A 154 6.51 -13.48 -3.64
N VAL A 155 6.89 -13.16 -2.40
CA VAL A 155 8.15 -12.48 -2.11
C VAL A 155 9.32 -13.46 -1.94
N GLU A 156 10.47 -13.07 -2.45
CA GLU A 156 11.74 -13.78 -2.35
C GLU A 156 12.70 -12.99 -1.45
N PRO A 157 13.63 -13.66 -0.74
CA PRO A 157 14.65 -12.96 0.05
C PRO A 157 15.56 -12.12 -0.86
N ASP A 158 16.18 -11.09 -0.28
CA ASP A 158 17.16 -10.21 -0.94
C ASP A 158 16.67 -9.58 -2.25
N THR A 159 15.36 -9.31 -2.32
CA THR A 159 14.68 -8.83 -3.53
C THR A 159 13.86 -7.58 -3.21
N ARG A 160 13.95 -6.57 -4.10
CA ARG A 160 13.18 -5.32 -4.00
C ARG A 160 11.91 -5.39 -4.82
N TYR A 161 10.83 -4.86 -4.29
CA TYR A 161 9.49 -4.86 -4.87
C TYR A 161 8.91 -3.45 -4.95
N ARG A 162 8.11 -3.22 -6.00
CA ARG A 162 7.15 -2.13 -6.12
C ARG A 162 5.76 -2.72 -6.16
N LEU A 163 4.88 -2.22 -5.32
CA LEU A 163 3.49 -2.62 -5.27
C LEU A 163 2.62 -1.38 -5.49
N GLN A 164 1.74 -1.43 -6.48
CA GLN A 164 0.70 -0.46 -6.69
C GLN A 164 -0.66 -1.12 -6.45
N VAL A 165 -1.49 -0.46 -5.67
CA VAL A 165 -2.88 -0.88 -5.42
C VAL A 165 -3.80 0.27 -5.78
N ARG A 166 -4.84 -0.02 -6.56
CA ARG A 166 -5.79 0.99 -7.04
C ARG A 166 -7.23 0.54 -6.83
N THR A 167 -8.08 1.43 -6.32
CA THR A 167 -9.53 1.16 -6.26
C THR A 167 -10.11 1.20 -7.67
N VAL A 168 -10.88 0.17 -8.05
CA VAL A 168 -11.53 0.10 -9.37
C VAL A 168 -12.99 0.54 -9.33
N GLU A 169 -13.65 0.33 -8.19
CA GLU A 169 -15.02 0.76 -7.95
C GLU A 169 -15.10 1.42 -6.56
N ALA A 170 -15.96 2.44 -6.44
CA ALA A 170 -16.29 3.02 -5.16
C ALA A 170 -17.10 2.01 -4.33
N THR A 171 -16.82 1.93 -3.03
CA THR A 171 -17.60 1.15 -2.06
C THR A 171 -18.25 2.10 -1.05
N PRO A 172 -19.41 2.70 -1.38
CA PRO A 172 -20.07 3.71 -0.53
C PRO A 172 -20.43 3.20 0.87
N GLU A 173 -20.64 1.90 1.03
CA GLU A 173 -20.87 1.23 2.30
C GLU A 173 -19.76 1.52 3.32
N LEU A 174 -18.54 1.78 2.84
CA LEU A 174 -17.36 2.02 3.66
C LEU A 174 -17.09 3.50 3.95
N GLN A 175 -17.97 4.43 3.56
CA GLN A 175 -17.79 5.88 3.80
C GLN A 175 -17.65 6.27 5.28
N HIS A 176 -18.10 5.43 6.21
CA HIS A 176 -18.01 5.64 7.66
C HIS A 176 -16.83 4.90 8.30
N TYR A 177 -15.89 4.41 7.49
CA TYR A 177 -14.68 3.71 7.91
C TYR A 177 -13.46 4.48 7.42
N SER A 178 -12.44 4.58 8.27
CA SER A 178 -11.09 4.84 7.78
C SER A 178 -10.52 3.53 7.25
N ALA A 179 -9.90 3.59 6.08
CA ALA A 179 -9.30 2.45 5.41
C ALA A 179 -7.79 2.66 5.21
N GLN A 180 -7.03 1.60 5.42
CA GLN A 180 -5.61 1.56 5.06
C GLN A 180 -5.24 0.22 4.45
N LEU A 181 -4.34 0.25 3.48
CA LEU A 181 -3.69 -0.95 2.96
C LEU A 181 -2.44 -1.22 3.77
N ARG A 182 -2.26 -2.48 4.15
CA ARG A 182 -1.11 -2.94 4.93
C ARG A 182 -0.38 -4.06 4.21
N VAL A 183 0.93 -3.91 4.02
CA VAL A 183 1.85 -4.93 3.51
C VAL A 183 2.62 -5.51 4.69
N HIS A 184 2.41 -6.79 4.99
CA HIS A 184 3.04 -7.42 6.14
C HIS A 184 3.19 -8.94 6.02
N ALA A 185 3.93 -9.53 6.95
CA ALA A 185 3.95 -10.97 7.15
C ALA A 185 2.65 -11.42 7.84
N ALA A 186 1.75 -12.07 7.09
CA ALA A 186 0.45 -12.52 7.57
C ALA A 186 0.58 -13.36 8.86
N ARG A 187 -0.43 -13.28 9.72
CA ARG A 187 -0.45 -14.06 10.96
C ARG A 187 -0.59 -15.56 10.64
N PRO A 188 0.09 -16.45 11.38
CA PRO A 188 -0.15 -17.88 11.22
C PRO A 188 -1.62 -18.20 11.52
N PRO A 189 -2.26 -19.11 10.77
CA PRO A 189 -3.61 -19.57 11.12
C PRO A 189 -3.62 -20.16 12.53
N GLY A 190 -4.58 -19.73 13.36
CA GLY A 190 -4.83 -20.27 14.71
C GLY A 190 -4.10 -19.60 15.88
N LYS A 191 -3.67 -18.34 15.75
CA LYS A 191 -3.11 -17.54 16.85
C LYS A 191 -3.83 -16.21 17.06
#